data_AF-A0A6L9J0G0-F1
#
_entry.id   AF-A0A6L9J0G0-F1
#
_cell.length_a   1.000
_cell.length_b   1.000
_cell.length_c   1.000
_cell.angle_alpha   90.00
_cell.angle_beta   90.00
_cell.angle_gamma   90.00
#
_symmetry.space_group_name_H-M   'P 1'
#
loop_
_entity.id
_entity.type
_entity.pdbx_description
1 polymer ?
#
loop_
_entity_poly.entity_id
_entity_poly.type
_entity_poly.pdbx_seq_one_letter_code
_entity_poly.pdbx_strand_id
1 'polypeptide(L)'
;MFQHSRRGTFVWLVIVGTALLLALIAGGLSPLLIASLVAAYLALLFLFSRNVQLESVVEALPNLATSVRRPKPTEVAREATARARSDPDYDGLITLLDIGLVVDEQRPDGLSLRRGRFISLDDEGIRPFAIIDVPEVLNEQLAHFRFEIRDENGKQHYVYEMEKWLQAGQNHLLPNYRFPVRKNASELDSGAWTVRVTVDAGLLGVHNFSLSPSLAARRRMLSSDGEIRERVWRTPEDDESLPLSLEELLRQQSREQRQS
;
A
#
# COMPACT_ATOMS: atom_id res chain seq x y z
N MET A 1 -23.93 -10.87 17.84
CA MET A 1 -24.62 -11.60 16.76
C MET A 1 -26.12 -11.67 17.10
N PHE A 2 -26.90 -10.66 16.68
CA PHE A 2 -28.33 -10.59 17.00
C PHE A 2 -29.11 -11.45 16.00
N GLN A 3 -29.68 -12.57 16.45
CA GLN A 3 -30.62 -13.33 15.64
C GLN A 3 -31.86 -12.45 15.40
N HIS A 4 -32.06 -11.98 14.17
CA HIS A 4 -33.29 -11.27 13.80
C HIS A 4 -34.46 -12.25 13.88
N SER A 5 -35.19 -12.18 14.99
CA SER A 5 -36.45 -12.87 15.19
C SER A 5 -37.43 -12.47 14.08
N ARG A 6 -37.82 -13.42 13.23
CA ARG A 6 -38.85 -13.27 12.17
C ARG A 6 -40.16 -12.66 12.71
N ARG A 7 -40.45 -12.87 14.00
CA ARG A 7 -41.61 -12.29 14.67
C ARG A 7 -41.47 -10.77 14.85
N GLY A 8 -40.25 -10.28 15.12
CA GLY A 8 -39.97 -8.86 15.26
C GLY A 8 -40.18 -8.08 13.97
N THR A 9 -39.70 -8.60 12.83
CA THR A 9 -39.86 -7.96 11.53
C THR A 9 -41.33 -7.90 11.09
N PHE A 10 -42.11 -8.96 11.36
CA PHE A 10 -43.54 -8.97 11.05
C PHE A 10 -44.32 -7.95 11.90
N VAL A 11 -44.04 -7.88 13.21
CA VAL A 11 -44.66 -6.89 14.10
C VAL A 11 -44.32 -5.47 13.64
N TRP A 12 -43.09 -5.22 13.22
CA TRP A 12 -42.69 -3.91 12.72
C TRP A 12 -43.41 -3.52 11.42
N LEU A 13 -43.59 -4.46 10.48
CA LEU A 13 -44.35 -4.22 9.25
C LEU A 13 -45.81 -3.87 9.53
N VAL A 14 -46.44 -4.54 10.50
CA VAL A 14 -47.81 -4.21 10.93
C VAL A 14 -47.88 -2.81 11.52
N ILE A 15 -46.91 -2.41 12.35
CA ILE A 15 -46.85 -1.06 12.93
C ILE A 15 -46.70 0.00 11.83
N VAL A 16 -45.79 -0.20 10.88
CA VAL A 16 -45.57 0.73 9.76
C VAL A 16 -46.79 0.82 8.85
N GLY A 17 -47.42 -0.32 8.52
CA GLY A 17 -48.65 -0.34 7.72
C GLY A 17 -49.81 0.37 8.41
N THR A 18 -49.93 0.23 9.73
CA THR A 18 -50.96 0.92 10.52
C THR A 18 -50.71 2.43 10.59
N ALA A 19 -49.45 2.84 10.77
CA ALA A 19 -49.06 4.25 10.74
C ALA A 19 -49.31 4.88 9.36
N LEU A 20 -49.05 4.15 8.28
CA LEU A 20 -49.34 4.59 6.91
C LEU A 20 -50.84 4.77 6.67
N LEU A 21 -51.67 3.83 7.15
CA LEU A 21 -53.13 3.91 7.07
C LEU A 21 -53.66 5.14 7.83
N LEU A 22 -53.10 5.43 9.01
CA LEU A 22 -53.46 6.62 9.78
C LEU A 22 -53.04 7.91 9.08
N ALA A 23 -51.86 7.94 8.44
CA ALA A 23 -51.40 9.08 7.66
C ALA A 23 -52.26 9.34 6.42
N LEU A 24 -52.77 8.29 5.78
CA LEU A 24 -53.74 8.38 4.67
C LEU A 24 -55.05 9.01 5.11
N ILE A 25 -55.60 8.60 6.25
CA ILE A 25 -56.86 9.12 6.80
C ILE A 25 -56.71 10.58 7.25
N ALA A 26 -55.53 10.97 7.73
CA ALA A 26 -55.26 12.34 8.21
C ALA A 26 -55.25 13.40 7.09
N GLY A 27 -55.18 13.01 5.81
CA GLY A 27 -55.41 13.90 4.66
C GLY A 27 -54.40 15.04 4.45
N GLY A 28 -53.30 15.09 5.19
CA GLY A 28 -52.33 16.19 5.17
C GLY A 28 -51.17 16.03 4.18
N LEU A 29 -51.12 14.95 3.41
CA LEU A 29 -50.01 14.63 2.51
C LEU A 29 -50.41 14.79 1.03
N SER A 30 -49.44 15.18 0.20
CA SER A 30 -49.61 15.23 -1.25
C SER A 30 -50.01 13.85 -1.80
N PRO A 31 -50.98 13.76 -2.73
CA PRO A 31 -51.38 12.48 -3.34
C PRO A 31 -50.22 11.71 -3.96
N LEU A 32 -49.20 12.42 -4.44
CA LEU A 32 -48.03 11.83 -5.08
C LEU A 32 -47.10 11.15 -4.07
N LEU A 33 -46.94 11.74 -2.88
CA LEU A 33 -46.20 11.15 -1.75
C LEU A 33 -46.94 9.95 -1.17
N ILE A 34 -48.27 10.03 -1.13
CA ILE A 34 -49.12 8.92 -0.71
C ILE A 34 -48.95 7.73 -1.66
N ALA A 35 -49.04 7.96 -2.98
CA ALA A 35 -48.90 6.92 -3.97
C ALA A 35 -47.51 6.25 -3.93
N SER A 36 -46.44 7.03 -3.73
CA SER A 36 -45.08 6.49 -3.64
C SER A 36 -44.85 5.66 -2.38
N LEU A 37 -45.37 6.11 -1.22
CA LEU A 37 -45.27 5.36 0.04
C LEU A 37 -46.06 4.05 -0.01
N VAL A 38 -47.27 4.06 -0.58
CA VAL A 38 -48.08 2.84 -0.75
C VAL A 38 -47.38 1.87 -1.71
N ALA A 39 -46.83 2.35 -2.82
CA ALA A 39 -46.08 1.52 -3.76
C ALA A 39 -44.84 0.90 -3.11
N ALA A 40 -44.08 1.67 -2.32
CA ALA A 40 -42.93 1.18 -1.57
C ALA A 40 -43.33 0.12 -0.53
N TYR A 41 -44.42 0.34 0.20
CA TYR A 41 -44.94 -0.62 1.18
C TYR A 41 -45.40 -1.94 0.54
N LEU A 42 -46.11 -1.86 -0.59
CA LEU A 42 -46.54 -3.04 -1.35
C LEU A 42 -45.37 -3.82 -1.93
N ALA A 43 -44.32 -3.14 -2.42
CA ALA A 43 -43.09 -3.78 -2.87
C ALA A 43 -42.40 -4.55 -1.74
N LEU A 44 -42.36 -3.97 -0.53
CA LEU A 44 -41.76 -4.58 0.65
C LEU A 44 -42.56 -5.80 1.13
N LEU A 45 -43.90 -5.71 1.13
CA LEU A 45 -44.78 -6.85 1.39
C LEU A 45 -44.63 -7.97 0.35
N PHE A 46 -44.50 -7.60 -0.94
CA PHE A 46 -44.32 -8.57 -2.01
C PHE A 46 -43.00 -9.35 -1.84
N LEU A 47 -41.90 -8.64 -1.58
CA LEU A 47 -40.59 -9.23 -1.31
C LEU A 47 -40.63 -10.17 -0.08
N PHE A 48 -41.32 -9.77 0.98
CA PHE A 48 -41.47 -10.59 2.19
C PHE A 48 -42.35 -11.83 1.94
N SER A 49 -43.46 -11.69 1.20
CA SER A 49 -44.39 -12.79 0.89
C SER A 49 -43.77 -13.89 0.02
N ARG A 50 -42.81 -13.52 -0.84
CA ARG A 50 -42.10 -14.45 -1.72
C ARG A 50 -40.97 -15.21 -1.02
N ASN A 51 -40.80 -15.03 0.30
CA ASN A 51 -39.74 -15.64 1.10
C ASN A 51 -38.35 -15.43 0.47
N VAL A 52 -38.19 -14.31 -0.23
CA VAL A 52 -36.91 -13.91 -0.80
C VAL A 52 -36.05 -13.56 0.40
N GLN A 53 -34.95 -14.28 0.57
CA GLN A 53 -33.96 -13.95 1.59
C GLN A 53 -33.51 -12.52 1.28
N LEU A 54 -33.86 -11.55 2.14
CA LEU A 54 -33.46 -10.15 1.98
C LEU A 54 -31.95 -10.02 1.77
N GLU A 55 -31.17 -10.95 2.33
CA GLU A 55 -29.74 -11.13 2.09
C GLU A 55 -29.40 -11.26 0.59
N SER A 56 -30.13 -12.07 -0.16
CA SER A 56 -29.90 -12.26 -1.61
C SER A 56 -30.26 -11.04 -2.47
N VAL A 57 -31.19 -10.19 -2.01
CA VAL A 57 -31.54 -8.94 -2.72
C VAL A 57 -30.56 -7.82 -2.36
N VAL A 58 -30.04 -7.81 -1.13
CA VAL A 58 -28.95 -6.92 -0.71
C VAL A 58 -27.64 -7.30 -1.40
N GLU A 59 -27.39 -8.58 -1.65
CA GLU A 59 -26.24 -9.06 -2.46
C GLU A 59 -26.42 -8.84 -3.97
N ALA A 60 -27.68 -8.87 -4.48
CA ALA A 60 -27.98 -8.62 -5.89
C ALA A 60 -28.09 -7.12 -6.25
N LEU A 61 -28.19 -6.24 -5.26
CA LEU A 61 -27.95 -4.83 -5.47
C LEU A 61 -26.45 -4.65 -5.68
N PRO A 62 -25.98 -4.18 -6.86
CA PRO A 62 -24.58 -3.79 -6.99
C PRO A 62 -24.33 -2.75 -5.90
N ASN A 63 -23.41 -3.04 -4.99
CA ASN A 63 -22.98 -2.16 -3.90
C ASN A 63 -22.73 -0.73 -4.42
N LEU A 64 -23.78 0.10 -4.43
CA LEU A 64 -23.73 1.52 -4.70
C LEU A 64 -23.19 2.27 -3.47
N ALA A 65 -23.22 1.62 -2.30
CA ALA A 65 -22.48 2.03 -1.13
C ALA A 65 -21.04 1.51 -1.24
N THR A 66 -20.15 2.39 -1.69
CA THR A 66 -18.69 2.24 -1.63
C THR A 66 -18.09 1.22 -2.62
N SER A 67 -17.84 1.70 -3.82
CA SER A 67 -16.55 1.43 -4.46
C SER A 67 -15.43 1.94 -3.53
N VAL A 68 -15.15 1.24 -2.42
CA VAL A 68 -13.90 1.42 -1.69
C VAL A 68 -12.84 1.12 -2.73
N ARG A 69 -12.20 2.18 -3.21
CA ARG A 69 -11.14 2.10 -4.20
C ARG A 69 -10.04 1.26 -3.56
N ARG A 70 -10.02 -0.05 -3.85
CA ARG A 70 -8.99 -0.95 -3.34
C ARG A 70 -7.64 -0.29 -3.62
N PRO A 71 -6.80 -0.10 -2.60
CA PRO A 71 -5.55 0.60 -2.79
C PRO A 71 -4.75 -0.12 -3.87
N LYS A 72 -4.35 0.64 -4.89
CA LYS A 72 -3.61 0.09 -6.02
C LYS A 72 -2.15 -0.07 -5.60
N PRO A 73 -1.53 -1.26 -5.74
CA PRO A 73 -0.11 -1.43 -5.48
C PRO A 73 0.74 -0.49 -6.34
N THR A 74 1.81 0.03 -5.76
CA THR A 74 2.83 0.79 -6.50
C THR A 74 3.53 -0.12 -7.52
N GLU A 75 4.13 0.45 -8.56
CA GLU A 75 4.89 -0.35 -9.54
C GLU A 75 6.05 -1.12 -8.87
N VAL A 76 6.66 -0.51 -7.85
CA VAL A 76 7.72 -1.17 -7.04
C VAL A 76 7.17 -2.37 -6.27
N ALA A 77 5.98 -2.27 -5.67
CA ALA A 77 5.33 -3.39 -5.01
C ALA A 77 4.91 -4.48 -6.00
N ARG A 78 4.40 -4.12 -7.19
CA ARG A 78 4.04 -5.09 -8.24
C ARG A 78 5.26 -5.88 -8.68
N GLU A 79 6.38 -5.21 -8.93
CA GLU A 79 7.63 -5.84 -9.30
C GLU A 79 8.15 -6.75 -8.17
N ALA A 80 8.12 -6.27 -6.93
CA ALA A 80 8.57 -7.05 -5.78
C ALA A 80 7.71 -8.29 -5.51
N THR A 81 6.40 -8.17 -5.69
CA THR A 81 5.45 -9.28 -5.58
C THR A 81 5.65 -10.28 -6.73
N ALA A 82 5.88 -9.79 -7.96
CA ALA A 82 6.12 -10.65 -9.11
C ALA A 82 7.37 -11.52 -8.92
N ARG A 83 8.43 -10.97 -8.32
CA ARG A 83 9.61 -11.76 -7.92
C ARG A 83 9.26 -12.76 -6.83
N ALA A 84 8.58 -12.32 -5.77
CA ALA A 84 8.20 -13.19 -4.66
C ALA A 84 7.36 -14.39 -5.11
N ARG A 85 6.47 -14.23 -6.10
CA ARG A 85 5.65 -15.33 -6.66
C ARG A 85 6.42 -16.51 -7.22
N SER A 86 7.69 -16.32 -7.57
CA SER A 86 8.56 -17.41 -8.04
C SER A 86 9.19 -18.21 -6.89
N ASP A 87 9.08 -17.72 -5.66
CA ASP A 87 9.59 -18.33 -4.44
C ASP A 87 8.54 -19.31 -3.87
N PRO A 88 8.92 -20.52 -3.44
CA PRO A 88 7.98 -21.51 -2.89
C PRO A 88 7.27 -21.02 -1.63
N ASP A 89 7.87 -20.09 -0.89
CA ASP A 89 7.32 -19.58 0.37
C ASP A 89 6.34 -18.41 0.16
N TYR A 90 5.98 -18.08 -1.09
CA TYR A 90 5.09 -16.96 -1.39
C TYR A 90 3.69 -17.12 -0.80
N ASP A 91 3.25 -16.09 -0.07
CA ASP A 91 1.86 -15.96 0.41
C ASP A 91 1.16 -14.77 -0.25
N GLY A 92 0.04 -15.05 -0.92
CA GLY A 92 -0.80 -14.07 -1.61
C GLY A 92 -2.00 -13.57 -0.81
N LEU A 93 -2.17 -14.00 0.44
CA LEU A 93 -3.33 -13.64 1.27
C LEU A 93 -3.33 -12.15 1.65
N ILE A 94 -2.15 -11.60 1.92
CA ILE A 94 -1.93 -10.18 2.20
C ILE A 94 -1.37 -9.53 0.93
N THR A 95 -1.96 -8.40 0.50
CA THR A 95 -1.49 -7.71 -0.70
C THR A 95 -0.42 -6.69 -0.35
N LEU A 96 0.75 -6.77 -0.98
CA LEU A 96 1.79 -5.75 -0.85
C LEU A 96 1.40 -4.50 -1.66
N LEU A 97 1.26 -3.36 -0.98
CA LEU A 97 0.91 -2.07 -1.60
C LEU A 97 2.14 -1.24 -1.95
N ASP A 98 3.14 -1.22 -1.06
CA ASP A 98 4.41 -0.54 -1.30
C ASP A 98 5.56 -1.21 -0.55
N ILE A 99 6.77 -1.09 -1.09
CA ILE A 99 8.00 -1.57 -0.46
C ILE A 99 9.17 -0.68 -0.87
N GLY A 100 10.10 -0.44 0.05
CA GLY A 100 11.31 0.29 -0.28
C GLY A 100 12.25 0.49 0.90
N LEU A 101 13.20 1.39 0.70
CA LEU A 101 14.19 1.79 1.68
C LEU A 101 14.11 3.31 1.90
N VAL A 102 14.12 3.70 3.16
CA VAL A 102 14.44 5.07 3.59
C VAL A 102 15.94 5.13 3.84
N VAL A 103 16.62 6.08 3.21
CA VAL A 103 18.05 6.27 3.29
C VAL A 103 18.33 7.56 4.04
N ASP A 104 19.24 7.48 5.01
CA ASP A 104 19.75 8.60 5.76
C ASP A 104 21.01 9.11 5.04
N GLU A 105 20.83 10.10 4.16
CA GLU A 105 21.91 10.69 3.37
C GLU A 105 22.61 11.80 4.18
N GLN A 106 23.94 11.72 4.27
CA GLN A 106 24.74 12.78 4.86
C GLN A 106 25.05 13.85 3.81
N ARG A 107 24.44 15.02 3.95
CA ARG A 107 24.67 16.18 3.09
C ARG A 107 25.42 17.27 3.86
N PRO A 108 26.12 18.21 3.19
CA PRO A 108 26.84 19.29 3.89
C PRO A 108 25.96 20.19 4.79
N ASP A 109 24.67 20.28 4.50
CA ASP A 109 23.65 21.05 5.24
C ASP A 109 23.00 20.25 6.39
N GLY A 110 23.24 18.93 6.48
CA GLY A 110 22.71 18.07 7.53
C GLY A 110 22.33 16.67 7.05
N LEU A 111 21.51 16.00 7.86
CA LEU A 111 20.92 14.70 7.53
C LEU A 111 19.67 14.90 6.68
N SER A 112 19.63 14.27 5.52
CA SER A 112 18.46 14.25 4.64
C SER A 112 17.89 12.83 4.55
N LEU A 113 16.57 12.71 4.61
CA LEU A 113 15.88 11.43 4.44
C LEU A 113 15.34 11.35 3.01
N ARG A 114 15.65 10.26 2.31
CA ARG A 114 15.07 10.00 0.98
C ARG A 114 14.67 8.55 0.80
N ARG A 115 13.70 8.31 -0.08
CA ARG A 115 13.47 6.96 -0.61
C ARG A 115 14.59 6.64 -1.60
N GLY A 116 15.25 5.49 -1.44
CA GLY A 116 16.42 5.15 -2.27
C GLY A 116 16.36 3.73 -2.83
N ARG A 117 16.61 3.60 -4.14
CA ARG A 117 17.01 2.34 -4.80
C ARG A 117 18.52 2.26 -5.04
N PHE A 118 19.19 3.41 -4.98
CA PHE A 118 20.63 3.56 -5.08
C PHE A 118 21.13 4.11 -3.75
N ILE A 119 21.95 3.32 -3.07
CA ILE A 119 22.51 3.60 -1.76
C ILE A 119 24.02 3.69 -1.91
N SER A 120 24.65 4.66 -1.26
CA SER A 120 26.10 4.83 -1.21
C SER A 120 26.62 4.23 0.09
N LEU A 121 27.83 3.67 0.06
CA LEU A 121 28.57 3.34 1.29
C LEU A 121 28.89 4.59 2.15
N ASP A 122 28.71 5.80 1.60
CA ASP A 122 28.81 7.05 2.36
C ASP A 122 27.52 7.41 3.12
N ASP A 123 26.38 6.74 2.85
CA ASP A 123 25.11 6.99 3.52
C ASP A 123 25.15 6.48 4.98
N GLU A 124 24.55 7.21 5.92
CA GLU A 124 24.62 6.90 7.36
C GLU A 124 23.89 5.61 7.71
N GLY A 125 22.76 5.36 7.06
CA GLY A 125 22.00 4.15 7.26
C GLY A 125 20.80 4.02 6.34
N ILE A 126 20.21 2.83 6.36
CA ILE A 126 19.00 2.52 5.60
C ILE A 126 17.98 1.83 6.49
N ARG A 127 16.70 2.06 6.21
CA ARG A 127 15.59 1.43 6.92
C ARG A 127 14.58 0.90 5.90
N PRO A 128 14.31 -0.41 5.88
CA PRO A 128 13.28 -0.93 5.00
C PRO A 128 11.90 -0.55 5.50
N PHE A 129 10.94 -0.45 4.61
CA PHE A 129 9.54 -0.27 4.95
C PHE A 129 8.66 -1.07 3.98
N ALA A 130 7.47 -1.42 4.45
CA ALA A 130 6.43 -1.99 3.61
C ALA A 130 5.07 -1.42 3.99
N ILE A 131 4.18 -1.34 3.00
CA ILE A 131 2.77 -1.02 3.19
C ILE A 131 1.99 -2.20 2.64
N ILE A 132 1.09 -2.75 3.43
CA ILE A 132 0.29 -3.92 3.07
C ILE A 132 -1.20 -3.60 3.17
N ASP A 133 -2.00 -4.29 2.35
CA ASP A 133 -3.46 -4.32 2.45
C ASP A 133 -3.87 -5.66 3.04
N VAL A 134 -4.54 -5.61 4.19
CA VAL A 134 -4.98 -6.78 4.94
C VAL A 134 -6.48 -7.00 4.69
N PRO A 135 -6.90 -8.19 4.24
CA PRO A 135 -8.31 -8.51 4.08
C PRO A 135 -9.05 -8.54 5.42
N GLU A 136 -10.35 -8.25 5.43
CA GLU A 136 -11.19 -8.22 6.64
C GLU A 136 -11.16 -9.52 7.45
N VAL A 137 -10.94 -10.66 6.78
CA VAL A 137 -10.85 -12.00 7.41
C VAL A 137 -9.67 -12.10 8.40
N LEU A 138 -8.63 -11.30 8.21
CA LEU A 138 -7.44 -11.26 9.07
C LEU A 138 -7.45 -10.07 10.06
N ASN A 139 -8.58 -9.37 10.18
CA ASN A 139 -8.70 -8.25 11.11
C ASN A 139 -8.49 -8.73 12.56
N GLU A 140 -7.76 -7.94 13.35
CA GLU A 140 -7.46 -8.21 14.77
C GLU A 140 -6.68 -9.52 15.00
N GLN A 141 -5.94 -9.99 13.99
CA GLN A 141 -5.02 -11.11 14.17
C GLN A 141 -3.60 -10.62 14.50
N LEU A 142 -2.90 -11.35 15.35
CA LEU A 142 -1.48 -11.11 15.63
C LEU A 142 -0.65 -11.77 14.54
N ALA A 143 0.21 -11.00 13.87
CA ALA A 143 1.10 -11.50 12.82
C ALA A 143 2.56 -11.15 13.12
N HIS A 144 3.46 -12.06 12.74
CA HIS A 144 4.92 -11.90 12.86
C HIS A 144 5.52 -11.41 11.54
N PHE A 145 6.06 -10.20 11.55
CA PHE A 145 6.71 -9.59 10.41
C PHE A 145 8.21 -9.72 10.50
N ARG A 146 8.85 -10.13 9.40
CA ARG A 146 10.30 -10.15 9.29
C ARG A 146 10.77 -9.43 8.02
N PHE A 147 11.66 -8.46 8.23
CA PHE A 147 12.42 -7.77 7.19
C PHE A 147 13.83 -8.32 7.16
N GLU A 148 14.34 -8.59 5.97
CA GLU A 148 15.69 -9.11 5.78
C GLU A 148 16.39 -8.36 4.65
N ILE A 149 17.66 -7.98 4.85
CA ILE A 149 18.52 -7.42 3.81
C ILE A 149 19.64 -8.41 3.53
N ARG A 150 19.79 -8.77 2.25
CA ARG A 150 20.84 -9.65 1.74
C ARG A 150 21.69 -8.97 0.68
N ASP A 151 22.97 -9.33 0.65
CA ASP A 151 23.88 -8.94 -0.43
C ASP A 151 23.69 -9.79 -1.69
N GLU A 152 24.51 -9.54 -2.70
CA GLU A 152 24.49 -10.24 -3.99
C GLU A 152 24.76 -11.75 -3.86
N ASN A 153 25.53 -12.14 -2.84
CA ASN A 153 25.84 -13.53 -2.55
C ASN A 153 24.73 -14.20 -1.71
N GLY A 154 23.66 -13.49 -1.39
CA GLY A 154 22.57 -13.96 -0.55
C GLY A 154 22.92 -13.99 0.95
N LYS A 155 24.08 -13.47 1.37
CA LYS A 155 24.45 -13.39 2.77
C LYS A 155 23.59 -12.33 3.45
N GLN A 156 23.06 -12.69 4.61
CA GLN A 156 22.20 -11.85 5.42
C GLN A 156 23.02 -10.83 6.22
N HIS A 157 22.69 -9.55 6.08
CA HIS A 157 23.35 -8.44 6.81
C HIS A 157 22.42 -7.72 7.79
N TYR A 158 21.11 -7.80 7.57
CA TYR A 158 20.11 -7.21 8.45
C TYR A 158 18.93 -8.16 8.55
N VAL A 159 18.48 -8.40 9.77
CA VAL A 159 17.17 -8.99 10.06
C VAL A 159 16.50 -8.11 11.08
N TYR A 160 15.22 -7.86 10.89
CA TYR A 160 14.36 -7.20 11.84
C TYR A 160 13.07 -7.99 11.95
N GLU A 161 12.66 -8.32 13.17
CA GLU A 161 11.43 -9.04 13.44
C GLU A 161 10.53 -8.22 14.37
N MET A 162 9.22 -8.22 14.11
CA MET A 162 8.24 -7.59 14.98
C MET A 162 6.89 -8.29 14.91
N GLU A 163 6.18 -8.30 16.02
CA GLU A 163 4.78 -8.71 16.07
C GLU A 163 3.89 -7.48 16.00
N LYS A 164 2.82 -7.55 15.21
CA LYS A 164 1.84 -6.47 15.10
C LYS A 164 0.44 -7.01 14.90
N TRP A 165 -0.52 -6.40 15.60
CA TRP A 165 -1.94 -6.65 15.36
C TRP A 165 -2.35 -6.07 14.01
N LEU A 166 -2.86 -6.94 13.15
CA LEU A 166 -3.35 -6.58 11.83
C LEU A 166 -4.66 -5.81 11.94
N GLN A 167 -4.79 -4.74 11.18
CA GLN A 167 -6.04 -4.01 11.00
C GLN A 167 -6.53 -4.23 9.57
N ALA A 168 -7.83 -4.43 9.34
CA ALA A 168 -8.35 -4.50 7.98
C ALA A 168 -7.98 -3.24 7.18
N GLY A 169 -7.55 -3.43 5.93
CA GLY A 169 -7.06 -2.36 5.05
C GLY A 169 -5.55 -2.10 5.18
N GLN A 170 -5.15 -0.84 5.08
CA GLN A 170 -3.74 -0.46 4.97
C GLN A 170 -3.00 -0.54 6.31
N ASN A 171 -1.89 -1.28 6.34
CA ASN A 171 -0.97 -1.31 7.48
C ASN A 171 0.42 -0.85 7.05
N HIS A 172 0.96 0.12 7.79
CA HIS A 172 2.34 0.57 7.63
C HIS A 172 3.26 -0.27 8.51
N LEU A 173 4.31 -0.80 7.90
CA LEU A 173 5.33 -1.63 8.54
C LEU A 173 6.66 -0.89 8.44
N LEU A 174 7.17 -0.48 9.60
CA LEU A 174 8.43 0.25 9.71
C LEU A 174 9.22 -0.29 10.91
N PRO A 175 10.41 -0.86 10.69
CA PRO A 175 11.35 -1.21 11.75
C PRO A 175 11.71 -0.03 12.66
N ASN A 176 11.94 -0.31 13.94
CA ASN A 176 12.35 0.71 14.90
C ASN A 176 13.87 1.02 14.88
N TYR A 177 14.69 0.20 14.21
CA TYR A 177 16.11 0.47 13.99
C TYR A 177 16.50 0.41 12.50
N ARG A 178 17.52 1.19 12.18
CA ARG A 178 18.13 1.27 10.84
C ARG A 178 19.35 0.36 10.73
N PHE A 179 19.65 -0.10 9.53
CA PHE A 179 20.91 -0.74 9.18
C PHE A 179 21.98 0.34 9.01
N PRO A 180 23.06 0.35 9.82
CA PRO A 180 24.07 1.41 9.79
C PRO A 180 25.09 1.15 8.67
N VAL A 181 24.85 1.73 7.49
CA VAL A 181 25.69 1.49 6.29
C VAL A 181 27.10 2.02 6.49
N ARG A 182 27.26 3.31 6.79
CA ARG A 182 28.58 3.95 6.95
C ARG A 182 29.47 3.30 8.00
N LYS A 183 28.88 2.90 9.14
CA LYS A 183 29.63 2.26 10.23
C LYS A 183 30.18 0.88 9.83
N ASN A 184 29.48 0.20 8.93
CA ASN A 184 29.84 -1.14 8.47
C ASN A 184 30.52 -1.12 7.09
N ALA A 185 30.83 0.05 6.51
CA ALA A 185 31.23 0.19 5.11
C ALA A 185 32.47 -0.64 4.71
N SER A 186 33.35 -1.00 5.65
CA SER A 186 34.50 -1.88 5.39
C SER A 186 34.13 -3.37 5.20
N GLU A 187 32.95 -3.78 5.65
CA GLU A 187 32.45 -5.16 5.63
C GLU A 187 31.35 -5.37 4.58
N LEU A 188 30.92 -4.29 3.93
CA LEU A 188 29.84 -4.32 2.93
C LEU A 188 30.42 -4.26 1.52
N ASP A 189 30.00 -5.23 0.70
CA ASP A 189 30.34 -5.26 -0.71
C ASP A 189 29.37 -4.39 -1.53
N SER A 190 29.91 -3.59 -2.44
CA SER A 190 29.10 -2.91 -3.45
C SER A 190 28.53 -3.91 -4.45
N GLY A 191 27.28 -3.74 -4.87
CA GLY A 191 26.64 -4.67 -5.82
C GLY A 191 25.13 -4.59 -5.79
N ALA A 192 24.49 -5.67 -6.24
CA ALA A 192 23.04 -5.85 -6.19
C ALA A 192 22.64 -6.42 -4.83
N TRP A 193 21.69 -5.76 -4.16
CA TRP A 193 21.22 -6.15 -2.84
C TRP A 193 19.70 -6.34 -2.87
N THR A 194 19.19 -7.12 -1.92
CA THR A 194 17.76 -7.45 -1.86
C THR A 194 17.20 -7.22 -0.46
N VAL A 195 15.94 -6.77 -0.42
CA VAL A 195 15.12 -6.70 0.79
C VAL A 195 13.99 -7.71 0.64
N ARG A 196 13.84 -8.61 1.61
CA ARG A 196 12.73 -9.55 1.71
C ARG A 196 11.80 -9.14 2.85
N VAL A 197 10.50 -9.25 2.63
CA VAL A 197 9.48 -9.00 3.65
C VAL A 197 8.61 -10.24 3.76
N THR A 198 8.51 -10.78 4.97
CA THR A 198 7.77 -12.01 5.27
C THR A 198 6.77 -11.76 6.40
N VAL A 199 5.67 -12.50 6.39
CA VAL A 199 4.61 -12.52 7.40
C VAL A 199 4.30 -13.95 7.76
N ASP A 200 4.44 -14.33 9.03
CA ASP A 200 4.15 -15.69 9.51
C ASP A 200 4.80 -16.80 8.67
N ALA A 201 6.04 -16.57 8.24
CA ALA A 201 6.83 -17.38 7.29
C ALA A 201 6.46 -17.28 5.80
N GLY A 202 5.32 -16.68 5.44
CA GLY A 202 4.94 -16.37 4.07
C GLY A 202 5.69 -15.17 3.50
N LEU A 203 6.32 -15.31 2.33
CA LEU A 203 7.00 -14.23 1.62
C LEU A 203 5.98 -13.33 0.91
N LEU A 204 6.01 -12.04 1.20
CA LEU A 204 5.16 -11.05 0.53
C LEU A 204 5.83 -10.40 -0.69
N GLY A 205 7.12 -10.11 -0.58
CA GLY A 205 7.81 -9.30 -1.58
C GLY A 205 9.34 -9.37 -1.50
N VAL A 206 9.98 -9.25 -2.67
CA VAL A 206 11.43 -9.13 -2.81
C VAL A 206 11.78 -7.86 -3.60
N HIS A 207 12.33 -6.86 -2.92
CA HIS A 207 12.73 -5.59 -3.50
C HIS A 207 14.24 -5.52 -3.74
N ASN A 208 14.65 -5.22 -4.97
CA ASN A 208 16.05 -5.09 -5.33
C ASN A 208 16.50 -3.62 -5.28
N PHE A 209 17.69 -3.40 -4.74
CA PHE A 209 18.36 -2.11 -4.71
C PHE A 209 19.86 -2.32 -4.98
N SER A 210 20.59 -1.23 -5.18
CA SER A 210 22.04 -1.28 -5.40
C SER A 210 22.79 -0.53 -4.31
N LEU A 211 23.90 -1.13 -3.89
CA LEU A 211 24.86 -0.50 -2.99
C LEU A 211 26.09 -0.11 -3.81
N SER A 212 26.36 1.18 -3.85
CA SER A 212 27.45 1.78 -4.62
C SER A 212 28.64 2.11 -3.73
N PRO A 213 29.87 2.00 -4.26
CA PRO A 213 31.07 2.30 -3.49
C PRO A 213 31.09 3.78 -3.09
N SER A 214 31.80 4.08 -2.00
CA SER A 214 31.99 5.47 -1.53
C SER A 214 32.66 6.33 -2.61
N LEU A 215 32.40 7.63 -2.59
CA LEU A 215 33.00 8.59 -3.51
C LEU A 215 34.53 8.57 -3.44
N ALA A 216 35.09 8.36 -2.25
CA ALA A 216 36.54 8.23 -2.04
C ALA A 216 37.10 6.93 -2.65
N ALA A 217 36.36 5.82 -2.58
CA ALA A 217 36.74 4.57 -3.25
C ALA A 217 36.63 4.70 -4.77
N ARG A 218 35.55 5.30 -5.28
CA ARG A 218 35.35 5.58 -6.71
C ARG A 218 36.47 6.47 -7.26
N ARG A 219 36.88 7.51 -6.52
CA ARG A 219 38.01 8.37 -6.92
C ARG A 219 39.32 7.58 -7.00
N ARG A 220 39.59 6.70 -6.04
CA ARG A 220 40.77 5.82 -6.07
C ARG A 220 40.76 4.89 -7.28
N MET A 221 39.63 4.27 -7.59
CA MET A 221 39.47 3.41 -8.78
C MET A 221 39.72 4.19 -10.08
N LEU A 222 39.20 5.42 -10.19
CA LEU A 222 39.44 6.29 -11.35
C LEU A 222 40.88 6.78 -11.43
N SER A 223 41.54 7.02 -10.30
CA SER A 223 42.94 7.46 -10.26
C SER A 223 43.94 6.33 -10.48
N SER A 224 43.58 5.07 -10.15
CA SER A 224 44.47 3.92 -10.32
C SER A 224 44.49 3.36 -11.73
N ASP A 225 43.40 3.51 -12.49
CA ASP A 225 43.25 2.83 -13.79
C ASP A 225 43.63 3.69 -15.01
N GLY A 226 43.84 5.01 -14.86
CA GLY A 226 44.45 5.89 -15.89
C GLY A 226 43.75 5.97 -17.26
N GLU A 227 42.78 5.11 -17.55
CA GLU A 227 42.05 5.02 -18.79
C GLU A 227 40.57 5.26 -18.53
N ILE A 228 40.09 6.36 -19.09
CA ILE A 228 38.68 6.72 -19.13
C ILE A 228 37.97 5.70 -20.03
N ARG A 229 37.50 4.60 -19.47
CA ARG A 229 36.39 3.85 -20.07
C ARG A 229 35.11 4.50 -19.59
N GLU A 230 34.68 5.48 -20.36
CA GLU A 230 33.34 6.05 -20.36
C GLU A 230 32.33 4.94 -20.71
N ARG A 231 32.02 4.08 -19.74
CA ARG A 231 30.94 3.11 -19.86
C ARG A 231 29.66 3.81 -19.44
N VAL A 232 29.07 4.45 -20.44
CA VAL A 232 27.67 4.90 -20.56
C VAL A 232 26.75 4.13 -19.60
N TRP A 233 26.30 4.81 -18.54
CA TRP A 233 25.07 4.49 -17.81
C TRP A 233 24.36 5.81 -17.49
N ARG A 234 23.85 6.43 -18.56
CA ARG A 234 22.85 7.47 -18.49
C ARG A 234 22.06 7.40 -19.79
N THR A 235 21.11 6.47 -19.85
CA THR A 235 20.04 6.56 -20.84
C THR A 235 19.04 7.58 -20.26
N PRO A 236 18.80 8.73 -20.92
CA PRO A 236 17.86 9.74 -20.41
C PRO A 236 16.39 9.33 -20.50
N GLU A 237 16.08 8.15 -21.06
CA GLU A 237 14.70 7.75 -21.38
C GLU A 237 13.89 7.19 -20.19
N ASP A 238 14.54 6.84 -19.07
CA ASP A 238 13.81 6.36 -17.87
C ASP A 238 13.43 7.50 -16.89
N ASP A 239 13.87 8.73 -17.14
CA ASP A 239 13.67 9.90 -16.27
C ASP A 239 12.37 10.69 -16.56
N GLU A 240 11.52 10.23 -17.50
CA GLU A 240 10.24 10.88 -17.82
C GLU A 240 9.10 10.59 -16.82
N SER A 241 9.32 9.73 -15.82
CA SER A 241 8.25 9.31 -14.88
C SER A 241 8.48 9.69 -13.40
N LEU A 242 9.54 10.43 -13.09
CA LEU A 242 9.76 10.98 -11.76
C LEU A 242 9.13 12.37 -11.64
N PRO A 243 8.42 12.69 -10.55
CA PRO A 243 7.89 14.02 -10.35
C PRO A 243 9.04 15.02 -10.29
N LEU A 244 9.00 15.99 -11.21
CA LEU A 244 9.93 17.11 -11.34
C LEU A 244 10.28 17.68 -9.97
N SER A 245 11.58 17.81 -9.70
CA SER A 245 12.04 18.52 -8.50
C SER A 245 11.48 19.95 -8.52
N LEU A 246 11.17 20.49 -7.34
CA LEU A 246 10.59 21.83 -7.20
C LEU A 246 11.49 22.93 -7.81
N GLU A 247 12.80 22.66 -7.87
CA GLU A 247 13.79 23.50 -8.51
C GLU A 247 13.71 23.48 -10.05
N GLU A 248 13.30 22.36 -10.63
CA GLU A 248 13.04 22.22 -12.08
C GLU A 248 11.75 22.96 -12.48
N LEU A 249 10.70 22.89 -11.64
CA LEU A 249 9.45 23.65 -11.82
C LEU A 249 9.68 25.17 -11.77
N LEU A 250 10.50 25.65 -10.83
CA LEU A 250 10.86 27.07 -10.74
C LEU A 250 11.73 27.52 -11.91
N ARG A 251 12.63 26.66 -12.40
CA ARG A 251 13.40 26.94 -13.62
C ARG A 251 12.52 27.01 -14.85
N GLN A 252 11.53 26.14 -14.98
CA GLN A 252 10.61 26.13 -16.11
C GLN A 252 9.73 27.38 -16.11
N GLN A 253 9.21 27.78 -14.95
CA GLN A 253 8.45 29.02 -14.77
C GLN A 253 9.29 30.27 -15.08
N SER A 254 10.57 30.28 -14.70
CA SER A 254 11.49 31.38 -15.02
C SER A 254 11.82 31.51 -16.51
N ARG A 255 11.72 30.42 -17.27
CA ARG A 255 11.96 30.41 -18.73
C ARG A 255 10.75 30.91 -19.50
N GLU A 256 9.54 30.55 -19.08
CA GLU A 256 8.29 31.05 -19.68
C GLU A 256 8.16 32.58 -19.49
N GLN A 257 8.55 33.10 -18.34
CA GLN A 257 8.48 34.53 -18.04
C GLN A 257 9.51 35.40 -18.78
N ARG A 258 10.50 34.78 -19.43
CA ARG A 258 11.51 35.46 -20.27
C ARG A 258 11.17 35.41 -21.76
N GLN A 259 10.16 34.63 -22.16
CA GLN A 259 9.72 34.51 -23.54
C GLN A 259 8.41 35.24 -23.84
N SER A 260 7.81 35.88 -22.82
CA SER A 260 6.69 36.84 -22.96
C SER A 260 7.19 38.29 -23.01
#